data_AF-A0A7R9G996-F1
#
_entry.id   AF-A0A7R9G996-F1
#
_cell.length_a   1.000
_cell.length_b   1.000
_cell.length_c   1.000
_cell.angle_alpha   90.00
_cell.angle_beta   90.00
_cell.angle_gamma   90.00
#
_symmetry.space_group_name_H-M   'P 1'
#
loop_
_entity.id
_entity.type
_entity.pdbx_description
1 polymer ?
#
loop_
_entity_poly.entity_id
_entity_poly.type
_entity_poly.pdbx_seq_one_letter_code
_entity_poly.pdbx_strand_id
1 'polypeptide(L)'
;MTEHVEAWLEHFKNMHITIGPVFDYDGDGIKDELNKSVPAIPSHIFYIFKRCLEDPDEYAVQQCPEESLDAIAVVLPNDEENVNCEAPPEFLSRHSARIRDIEMLTGLYFPQAQDTTENLRLRMKVPGKVWPMTPRILGQHSTAHHSD
;
A
#
# COMPACT_ATOMS: atom_id res chain seq x y z
N MET A 1 -1.11 11.43 -4.12
CA MET A 1 -0.94 10.01 -4.52
C MET A 1 -0.13 9.88 -5.81
N THR A 2 -0.53 10.53 -6.92
CA THR A 2 0.17 10.44 -8.22
C THR A 2 1.68 10.67 -8.13
N GLU A 3 2.11 11.74 -7.46
CA GLU A 3 3.55 12.03 -7.25
C GLU A 3 4.31 10.90 -6.53
N HIS A 4 3.67 10.21 -5.57
CA HIS A 4 4.31 9.08 -4.89
C HIS A 4 4.42 7.86 -5.80
N VAL A 5 3.40 7.61 -6.63
CA VAL A 5 3.42 6.53 -7.61
C VAL A 5 4.53 6.76 -8.64
N GLU A 6 4.66 7.98 -9.14
CA GLU A 6 5.73 8.37 -10.06
C GLU A 6 7.11 8.17 -9.42
N ALA A 7 7.33 8.69 -8.21
CA ALA A 7 8.59 8.49 -7.48
C ALA A 7 8.91 7.01 -7.21
N TRP A 8 7.91 6.20 -6.85
CA TRP A 8 8.10 4.77 -6.65
C TRP A 8 8.40 4.02 -7.96
N LEU A 9 7.79 4.42 -9.08
CA LEU A 9 8.08 3.81 -10.38
C LEU A 9 9.49 4.14 -10.87
N GLU A 10 9.98 5.37 -10.62
CA GLU A 10 11.38 5.73 -10.93
C GLU A 10 12.37 4.85 -10.15
N HIS A 11 12.04 4.50 -8.91
CA HIS A 11 12.94 3.75 -8.05
C HIS A 11 12.81 2.22 -8.20
N PHE A 12 11.59 1.70 -8.21
CA PHE A 12 11.32 0.26 -8.20
C PHE A 12 11.11 -0.32 -9.59
N LYS A 13 10.91 0.51 -10.63
CA LYS A 13 10.70 0.16 -12.05
C LYS A 13 9.46 -0.69 -12.34
N ASN A 14 9.29 -1.79 -11.62
CA ASN A 14 8.21 -2.75 -11.72
C ASN A 14 7.34 -2.71 -10.46
N MET A 15 6.07 -2.38 -10.62
CA MET A 15 5.09 -2.34 -9.54
C MET A 15 3.72 -2.79 -10.05
N HIS A 16 3.01 -3.56 -9.23
CA HIS A 16 1.60 -3.87 -9.44
C HIS A 16 0.77 -3.01 -8.51
N ILE A 17 -0.21 -2.30 -9.08
CA ILE A 17 -1.13 -1.42 -8.34
C ILE A 17 -2.55 -1.94 -8.53
N THR A 18 -3.25 -2.20 -7.44
CA THR A 18 -4.70 -2.41 -7.43
C THR A 18 -5.35 -1.22 -6.74
N ILE A 19 -6.32 -0.59 -7.41
CA ILE A 19 -7.04 0.58 -6.91
C ILE A 19 -8.54 0.34 -7.02
N GLY A 20 -9.30 0.85 -6.07
CA GLY A 20 -10.76 0.80 -6.15
C GLY A 20 -11.47 1.61 -5.08
N PRO A 21 -12.80 1.71 -5.18
CA PRO A 21 -13.63 2.44 -4.24
C PRO A 21 -13.90 1.62 -2.96
N VAL A 22 -14.16 2.34 -1.87
CA VAL A 22 -14.66 1.81 -0.60
C VAL A 22 -15.92 2.58 -0.21
N PHE A 23 -16.93 1.85 0.24
CA PHE A 23 -18.18 2.39 0.75
C PHE A 23 -18.39 1.88 2.17
N ASP A 24 -18.14 2.77 3.12
CA ASP A 24 -18.19 2.56 4.57
C ASP A 24 -18.67 3.88 5.18
N TYR A 25 -19.97 4.17 5.04
CA TYR A 25 -20.57 5.43 5.47
C TYR A 25 -20.89 5.43 6.97
N ASP A 26 -21.07 4.26 7.58
CA ASP A 26 -21.28 4.14 9.02
C ASP A 26 -19.98 3.97 9.82
N GLY A 27 -18.85 3.72 9.14
CA GLY A 27 -17.52 3.69 9.72
C GLY A 27 -17.24 2.42 10.52
N ASP A 28 -17.95 1.32 10.26
CA ASP A 28 -17.77 0.06 10.97
C ASP A 28 -16.61 -0.79 10.44
N GLY A 29 -15.99 -0.37 9.32
CA GLY A 29 -14.87 -1.06 8.68
C GLY A 29 -15.28 -2.28 7.85
N ILE A 30 -16.56 -2.42 7.53
CA ILE A 30 -17.16 -3.49 6.75
C ILE A 30 -17.85 -2.86 5.53
N LYS A 31 -17.89 -3.61 4.43
CA LYS A 31 -18.54 -3.15 3.21
C LYS A 31 -20.04 -2.90 3.41
N ASP A 32 -20.49 -1.68 3.09
CA ASP A 32 -21.90 -1.33 3.04
C ASP A 32 -22.71 -2.08 1.96
N GLU A 33 -24.01 -2.24 2.23
CA GLU A 33 -24.99 -2.61 1.21
C GLU A 33 -25.47 -1.37 0.46
N LEU A 34 -25.00 -1.22 -0.78
CA LEU A 34 -25.40 -0.10 -1.64
C LEU A 34 -26.73 -0.35 -2.35
N ASN A 35 -27.56 0.68 -2.41
CA ASN A 35 -28.70 0.70 -3.29
C ASN A 35 -28.23 0.80 -4.76
N LYS A 36 -28.40 -0.27 -5.53
CA LYS A 36 -27.97 -0.36 -6.94
C LYS A 36 -28.71 0.59 -7.88
N SER A 37 -29.79 1.23 -7.44
CA SER A 37 -30.60 2.13 -8.25
C SER A 37 -30.06 3.56 -8.32
N VAL A 38 -29.07 3.92 -7.50
CA VAL A 38 -28.48 5.27 -7.46
C VAL A 38 -26.95 5.15 -7.48
N PRO A 39 -26.24 5.93 -8.32
CA PRO A 39 -24.78 6.01 -8.23
C PRO A 39 -24.35 6.50 -6.83
N ALA A 40 -23.53 5.71 -6.14
CA ALA A 40 -22.97 6.07 -4.85
C ALA A 40 -21.59 6.71 -5.01
N ILE A 41 -21.27 7.71 -4.19
CA ILE A 41 -19.96 8.35 -4.13
C ILE A 41 -19.11 7.61 -3.10
N PRO A 42 -17.95 7.03 -3.44
CA PRO A 42 -17.12 6.31 -2.47
C PRO A 42 -16.80 7.17 -1.25
N SER A 43 -16.84 6.57 -0.06
CA SER A 43 -16.35 7.19 1.18
C SER A 43 -14.82 7.30 1.19
N HIS A 44 -14.15 6.31 0.60
CA HIS A 44 -12.70 6.21 0.53
C HIS A 44 -12.27 5.59 -0.80
N ILE A 45 -10.98 5.75 -1.13
CA ILE A 45 -10.31 5.07 -2.23
C ILE A 45 -9.16 4.24 -1.64
N PHE A 46 -9.13 2.95 -1.96
CA PHE A 46 -8.05 2.08 -1.53
C PHE A 46 -6.97 1.96 -2.63
N TYR A 47 -5.74 1.75 -2.19
CA TYR A 47 -4.63 1.37 -3.04
C TYR A 47 -3.87 0.21 -2.40
N ILE A 48 -3.58 -0.82 -3.19
CA ILE A 48 -2.67 -1.91 -2.83
C ILE A 48 -1.51 -1.85 -3.81
N PHE A 49 -0.30 -1.70 -3.28
CA PHE A 49 0.93 -1.69 -4.03
C PHE A 49 1.72 -2.96 -3.73
N LYS A 50 2.25 -3.59 -4.77
CA LYS A 50 3.09 -4.78 -4.68
C LYS A 50 4.32 -4.63 -5.55
N ARG A 51 5.50 -4.96 -5.00
CA ARG A 51 6.80 -4.92 -5.69
C ARG A 51 7.62 -6.17 -5.39
N CYS A 52 8.68 -6.36 -6.17
CA CYS A 52 9.75 -7.30 -5.85
C CYS A 52 10.86 -6.60 -5.07
N LEU A 53 11.45 -7.28 -4.09
CA LEU A 53 12.64 -6.80 -3.36
C LEU A 53 13.96 -7.18 -4.04
N GLU A 54 13.93 -8.15 -4.95
CA GLU A 54 15.07 -8.49 -5.82
C GLU A 54 15.32 -7.40 -6.87
N ASP A 55 16.40 -7.55 -7.64
CA ASP A 55 16.78 -6.58 -8.67
C ASP A 55 15.59 -6.27 -9.59
N PRO A 56 15.09 -5.03 -9.60
CA PRO A 56 13.94 -4.65 -10.40
C PRO A 56 14.21 -4.69 -11.91
N ASP A 57 15.47 -4.71 -12.35
CA ASP A 57 15.83 -4.94 -13.75
C ASP A 57 15.78 -6.42 -14.15
N GLU A 58 15.82 -7.33 -13.17
CA GLU A 58 15.84 -8.78 -13.39
C GLU A 58 14.45 -9.41 -13.26
N TYR A 59 13.65 -8.95 -12.28
CA TYR A 59 12.37 -9.58 -11.95
C TYR A 59 11.17 -8.65 -12.16
N ALA A 60 10.25 -9.07 -13.03
CA ALA A 60 8.88 -8.55 -13.00
C ALA A 60 8.16 -9.01 -11.72
N VAL A 61 7.20 -8.23 -11.22
CA VAL A 61 6.46 -8.55 -9.97
C VAL A 61 5.79 -9.93 -10.02
N GLN A 62 5.39 -10.40 -11.20
CA GLN A 62 4.76 -11.71 -11.43
C GLN A 62 5.75 -12.88 -11.36
N GLN A 63 7.05 -12.62 -11.56
CA GLN A 63 8.12 -13.62 -11.60
C GLN A 63 9.00 -13.58 -10.34
N CYS A 64 8.74 -12.63 -9.44
CA CYS A 64 9.47 -12.48 -8.19
C CYS A 64 9.31 -13.72 -7.30
N PRO A 65 10.40 -14.20 -6.66
CA PRO A 65 10.29 -15.17 -5.57
C PRO A 65 9.28 -14.69 -4.52
N GLU A 66 8.41 -15.59 -4.04
CA GLU A 66 7.25 -15.18 -3.23
C GLU A 66 7.65 -14.59 -1.87
N GLU A 67 8.76 -15.09 -1.31
CA GLU A 67 9.41 -14.59 -0.10
C GLU A 67 9.98 -13.18 -0.27
N SER A 68 10.35 -12.81 -1.49
CA SER A 68 10.91 -11.50 -1.85
C SER A 68 9.84 -10.51 -2.31
N LEU A 69 8.56 -10.88 -2.21
CA LEU A 69 7.46 -9.95 -2.42
C LEU A 69 7.28 -9.03 -1.23
N ASP A 70 7.04 -7.76 -1.54
CA ASP A 70 6.66 -6.75 -0.57
C ASP A 70 5.39 -6.04 -1.03
N ALA A 71 4.51 -5.76 -0.07
CA ALA A 71 3.27 -5.05 -0.30
C ALA A 71 3.02 -4.00 0.78
N ILE A 72 2.38 -2.90 0.37
CA ILE A 72 1.80 -1.89 1.25
C ILE A 72 0.40 -1.54 0.74
N ALA A 73 -0.46 -1.08 1.63
CA ALA A 73 -1.78 -0.63 1.25
C ALA A 73 -2.18 0.61 2.03
N VAL A 74 -3.03 1.44 1.42
CA VAL A 74 -3.61 2.63 2.04
C VAL A 74 -5.10 2.73 1.73
N VAL A 75 -5.86 3.33 2.63
CA VAL A 75 -7.29 3.66 2.45
C VAL A 75 -7.46 5.16 2.69
N LEU A 76 -7.59 5.91 1.61
CA LEU A 76 -7.63 7.38 1.66
C LEU A 76 -9.07 7.88 1.71
N PRO A 77 -9.41 8.84 2.58
CA PRO A 77 -10.73 9.47 2.56
C PRO A 77 -10.97 10.15 1.22
N ASN A 78 -12.19 10.04 0.71
CA ASN A 78 -12.63 10.68 -0.52
C ASN A 78 -13.36 12.00 -0.21
N ASP A 79 -12.66 12.89 0.49
CA ASP A 79 -13.17 14.21 0.85
C ASP A 79 -12.71 15.28 -0.15
N GLU A 80 -13.59 16.24 -0.44
CA GLU A 80 -13.28 17.37 -1.34
C GLU A 80 -12.31 18.39 -0.72
N GLU A 81 -12.21 18.41 0.62
CA GLU A 81 -11.41 19.38 1.35
C GLU A 81 -10.14 18.75 1.92
N ASN A 82 -9.00 19.03 1.28
CA ASN A 82 -7.68 18.65 1.80
C ASN A 82 -7.24 19.66 2.87
N VAL A 83 -7.91 19.68 4.03
CA VAL A 83 -7.61 20.61 5.14
C VAL A 83 -6.48 20.12 6.06
N ASN A 84 -5.70 19.13 5.63
CA ASN A 84 -4.61 18.63 6.44
C ASN A 84 -3.38 19.54 6.32
N CYS A 85 -2.85 19.96 7.47
CA CYS A 85 -1.52 20.58 7.57
C CYS A 85 -0.38 19.54 7.57
N GLU A 86 -0.67 18.29 7.18
CA GLU A 86 0.26 17.16 7.23
C GLU A 86 1.09 17.08 5.95
N ALA A 87 2.34 16.65 6.06
CA ALA A 87 3.14 16.36 4.88
C ALA A 87 2.58 15.11 4.16
N PRO A 88 2.59 15.07 2.81
CA PRO A 88 2.02 13.96 2.05
C PRO A 88 2.47 12.54 2.46
N PRO A 89 3.75 12.28 2.81
CA PRO A 89 4.19 10.94 3.24
C PRO A 89 3.63 10.52 4.60
N GLU A 90 3.44 11.49 5.49
CA GLU A 90 2.86 11.28 6.82
C GLU A 90 1.37 10.99 6.70
N PHE A 91 0.69 11.75 5.83
CA PHE A 91 -0.71 11.51 5.49
C PHE A 91 -0.92 10.08 4.96
N LEU A 92 -0.12 9.63 3.99
CA LEU A 92 -0.23 8.27 3.47
C LEU A 92 0.11 7.20 4.52
N SER A 93 1.11 7.44 5.36
CA SER A 93 1.49 6.51 6.43
C SER A 93 0.38 6.37 7.47
N ARG A 94 -0.29 7.48 7.82
CA ARG A 94 -1.42 7.47 8.75
C ARG A 94 -2.63 6.70 8.21
N HIS A 95 -2.82 6.74 6.90
CA HIS A 95 -3.88 5.99 6.21
C HIS A 95 -3.42 4.62 5.71
N SER A 96 -2.27 4.14 6.18
CA SER A 96 -1.85 2.77 5.88
C SER A 96 -2.80 1.76 6.52
N ALA A 97 -3.08 0.69 5.78
CA ALA A 97 -4.00 -0.36 6.19
C ALA A 97 -3.44 -1.72 5.80
N ARG A 98 -3.98 -2.79 6.39
CA ARG A 98 -3.70 -4.15 5.92
C ARG A 98 -4.49 -4.38 4.65
N ILE A 99 -3.99 -5.25 3.78
CA ILE A 99 -4.80 -5.72 2.65
C ILE A 99 -6.07 -6.42 3.18
N ARG A 100 -5.97 -7.11 4.32
CA ARG A 100 -7.14 -7.70 4.98
C ARG A 100 -8.21 -6.67 5.37
N ASP A 101 -7.83 -5.45 5.75
CA ASP A 101 -8.79 -4.39 6.08
C ASP A 101 -9.55 -3.95 4.82
N ILE A 102 -8.85 -3.81 3.69
CA ILE A 102 -9.46 -3.52 2.38
C ILE A 102 -10.41 -4.65 1.96
N GLU A 103 -10.05 -5.91 2.18
CA GLU A 103 -10.94 -7.05 1.90
C GLU A 103 -12.23 -6.98 2.74
N MET A 104 -12.18 -6.51 3.99
CA MET A 104 -13.37 -6.29 4.81
C MET A 104 -14.23 -5.15 4.28
N LEU A 105 -13.59 -4.01 3.98
CA LEU A 105 -14.21 -2.79 3.45
C LEU A 105 -14.85 -2.95 2.06
N THR A 106 -14.37 -3.91 1.27
CA THR A 106 -14.82 -4.10 -0.12
C THR A 106 -15.59 -5.40 -0.34
N GLY A 107 -15.50 -6.35 0.60
CA GLY A 107 -15.99 -7.72 0.42
C GLY A 107 -15.27 -8.50 -0.70
N LEU A 108 -14.13 -8.01 -1.18
CA LEU A 108 -13.28 -8.67 -2.18
C LEU A 108 -12.19 -9.49 -1.51
N TYR A 109 -11.51 -10.31 -2.31
CA TYR A 109 -10.35 -11.09 -1.89
C TYR A 109 -9.16 -10.77 -2.81
N PHE A 110 -8.01 -10.43 -2.23
CA PHE A 110 -6.82 -10.00 -2.97
C PHE A 110 -5.64 -10.93 -2.69
N PRO A 111 -5.48 -12.03 -3.46
CA PRO A 111 -4.35 -12.92 -3.29
C PRO A 111 -3.04 -12.21 -3.65
N GLN A 112 -2.03 -12.33 -2.78
CA GLN A 112 -0.73 -11.70 -2.94
C GLN A 112 0.38 -12.68 -3.33
N ALA A 113 0.21 -13.97 -3.09
CA ALA A 113 1.14 -15.04 -3.44
C ALA A 113 0.37 -16.35 -3.63
N GLN A 114 0.99 -17.37 -4.26
CA GLN A 114 0.38 -18.70 -4.40
C GLN A 114 0.55 -19.51 -3.12
N ASP A 115 1.71 -19.42 -2.48
CA ASP A 115 1.94 -20.02 -1.18
C ASP A 115 1.04 -19.39 -0.12
N THR A 116 0.44 -20.24 0.72
CA THR A 116 -0.53 -19.80 1.73
C THR A 116 0.12 -18.97 2.82
N THR A 117 1.34 -19.31 3.22
CA THR A 117 2.08 -18.61 4.28
C THR A 117 2.48 -17.22 3.79
N GLU A 118 3.06 -17.13 2.60
CA GLU A 118 3.47 -15.85 2.02
C GLU A 118 2.27 -14.96 1.69
N ASN A 119 1.17 -15.54 1.20
CA ASN A 119 -0.06 -14.80 0.97
C ASN A 119 -0.63 -14.23 2.28
N LEU A 120 -0.64 -15.03 3.36
CA LEU A 120 -1.09 -14.56 4.68
C LEU A 120 -0.15 -13.48 5.24
N ARG A 121 1.17 -13.67 5.10
CA ARG A 121 2.19 -12.70 5.55
C ARG A 121 1.95 -11.33 4.91
N LEU A 122 1.76 -11.29 3.59
CA LEU A 122 1.51 -10.04 2.85
C LEU A 122 0.16 -9.43 3.21
N ARG A 123 -0.89 -10.25 3.33
CA ARG A 123 -2.25 -9.76 3.63
C ARG A 123 -2.43 -9.21 5.04
N MET A 124 -1.72 -9.79 6.00
CA MET A 124 -1.80 -9.46 7.43
C MET A 124 -0.65 -8.56 7.90
N LYS A 125 0.25 -8.16 6.99
CA LYS A 125 1.39 -7.29 7.31
C LYS A 125 0.91 -6.05 8.06
N VAL A 126 1.48 -5.82 9.24
CA VAL A 126 1.11 -4.70 10.11
C VAL A 126 1.35 -3.38 9.36
N PRO A 127 0.36 -2.47 9.31
CA PRO A 127 0.52 -1.18 8.66
C PRO A 127 1.60 -0.35 9.36
N GLY A 128 2.32 0.43 8.57
CA GLY A 128 3.42 1.25 9.06
C GLY A 128 3.74 2.36 8.07
N LYS A 129 4.96 2.88 8.12
CA LYS A 129 5.39 3.87 7.14
C LYS A 129 5.32 3.28 5.74
N VAL A 130 4.74 4.04 4.81
CA VAL A 130 4.77 3.71 3.38
C VAL A 130 6.21 3.72 2.86
N TRP A 131 6.44 3.16 1.67
CA TRP A 131 7.76 3.15 1.08
C TRP A 131 8.32 4.57 0.90
N PRO A 132 9.61 4.79 1.18
CA PRO A 132 10.21 6.11 1.00
C PRO A 132 10.20 6.49 -0.48
N MET A 133 10.00 7.78 -0.77
CA MET A 133 10.10 8.32 -2.13
C MET A 133 11.55 8.44 -2.62
N THR A 134 12.53 8.41 -1.71
CA THR A 134 13.95 8.45 -2.04
C THR A 134 14.60 7.09 -1.78
N PRO A 135 15.58 6.67 -2.61
CA PRO A 135 16.33 5.45 -2.36
C PRO A 135 17.01 5.51 -1.00
N ARG A 136 16.94 4.42 -0.21
CA ARG A 136 17.94 4.21 0.84
C ARG A 136 19.25 3.90 0.13
N ILE A 137 20.24 4.79 0.23
CA ILE A 137 21.61 4.44 -0.13
C ILE A 137 22.02 3.30 0.80
N LEU A 138 22.01 2.06 0.31
CA LEU A 138 22.53 0.90 1.01
C LEU A 138 24.06 1.09 1.10
N GLY A 139 24.55 1.67 2.19
CA GLY A 139 25.98 1.97 2.31
C GLY A 139 26.46 2.76 3.54
N GLN A 140 25.62 3.13 4.50
CA GLN A 140 26.11 3.68 5.78
C GLN A 140 25.88 2.69 6.92
N HIS A 141 26.74 1.67 6.98
CA HIS A 141 27.14 1.16 8.28
C HIS A 141 27.80 2.31 9.03
N SER A 142 27.18 2.72 10.14
CA SER A 142 27.80 3.59 11.14
C SER A 142 29.09 2.93 11.63
N THR A 143 30.23 3.39 11.12
CA THR A 143 31.50 3.24 11.82
C THR A 143 31.49 4.27 12.94
N ALA A 144 30.87 3.90 14.07
CA ALA A 144 31.17 4.53 15.34
C ALA A 144 32.62 4.14 15.70
N HIS A 145 33.58 4.94 15.22
CA HIS A 145 34.94 4.91 15.75
C HIS A 145 34.88 5.43 17.19
N HIS A 146 34.97 4.48 18.14
CA HIS A 146 35.63 4.73 19.42
C HIS A 146 37.09 5.05 19.13
N SER A 147 37.56 6.20 19.61
CA SER A 147 38.96 6.47 19.88
C SER A 147 39.02 7.61 20.90
N ASP A 148 39.35 7.21 22.13
CA ASP A 148 40.08 7.88 23.21
C ASP A 148 39.92 9.40 23.47
#